data_AF-A0A060C789-F1
#
_entry.id   AF-A0A060C789-F1
#
_cell.length_a   1.000
_cell.length_b   1.000
_cell.length_c   1.000
_cell.angle_alpha   90.00
_cell.angle_beta   90.00
_cell.angle_gamma   90.00
#
_symmetry.space_group_name_H-M   'P 1'
#
loop_
_entity.id
_entity.type
_entity.pdbx_description
1 polymer ?
#
loop_
_entity_poly.entity_id
_entity_poly.type
_entity_poly.pdbx_seq_one_letter_code
_entity_poly.pdbx_strand_id
1 'polypeptide(L)'
;MSMSLAPERRAPYLPTPGRPRLEWPDGARIAVWVAPNIEHYEYTPPFTSAGRDPWPRMPHPDVQQYGYRDYGNRVGTWRFADVCAELDVRCTVSLNMAVMDHFPEIRDLNRRA
;
A
#
# COMPACT_ATOMS: atom_id res chain seq x y z
N MET A 1 26.16 -3.60 -20.46
CA MET A 1 25.75 -2.58 -21.45
C MET A 1 24.71 -1.69 -20.78
N SER A 2 25.06 -0.44 -20.46
CA SER A 2 24.17 0.47 -19.72
C SER A 2 23.00 0.89 -20.60
N MET A 3 21.78 0.44 -20.27
CA MET A 3 20.55 0.98 -20.85
C MET A 3 20.28 2.35 -20.21
N SER A 4 20.97 3.38 -20.69
CA SER A 4 20.54 4.75 -20.45
C SER A 4 19.16 4.93 -21.08
N LEU A 5 18.12 5.15 -20.27
CA LEU A 5 16.81 5.55 -20.77
C LEU A 5 16.96 6.82 -21.61
N ALA A 6 16.56 6.74 -22.88
CA ALA A 6 16.58 7.86 -23.81
C ALA A 6 15.80 9.06 -23.21
N PRO A 7 16.27 10.31 -23.37
CA PRO A 7 15.70 11.49 -22.71
C PRO A 7 14.18 11.63 -22.85
N GLU A 8 13.64 11.29 -24.03
CA GLU A 8 12.23 11.31 -24.39
C GLU A 8 11.38 10.27 -23.65
N ARG A 9 12.01 9.29 -23.00
CA ARG A 9 11.34 8.27 -22.16
C ARG A 9 11.35 8.64 -20.67
N ARG A 10 11.82 9.84 -20.32
CA ARG A 10 11.83 10.37 -18.95
C ARG A 10 10.64 11.32 -18.76
N ALA A 11 10.34 11.62 -17.50
CA ALA A 11 9.40 12.70 -17.20
C ALA A 11 9.91 14.01 -17.85
N PRO A 12 9.01 14.86 -18.41
CA PRO A 12 9.41 16.14 -18.98
C PRO A 12 10.18 16.97 -17.95
N TYR A 13 11.29 17.58 -18.39
CA TYR A 13 12.01 18.52 -17.55
C TYR A 13 11.14 19.74 -17.29
N LEU A 14 10.78 19.96 -16.02
CA LEU A 14 9.95 21.08 -15.59
C LEU A 14 10.59 21.76 -14.37
N PRO A 15 11.50 22.70 -14.59
CA PRO A 15 12.23 23.36 -13.51
C PRO A 15 11.33 24.33 -12.75
N THR A 16 11.69 24.67 -11.52
CA THR A 16 10.91 25.59 -10.68
C THR A 16 10.60 26.93 -11.36
N PRO A 17 11.56 27.60 -12.06
CA PRO A 17 11.25 28.80 -12.83
C PRO A 17 10.29 28.49 -13.97
N GLY A 18 9.13 29.14 -14.00
CA GLY A 18 8.12 28.95 -15.04
C GLY A 18 7.27 27.69 -14.90
N ARG A 19 7.42 26.90 -13.82
CA ARG A 19 6.52 25.77 -13.54
C ARG A 19 5.11 26.31 -13.30
N PRO A 20 4.09 25.82 -14.04
CA PRO A 20 2.70 26.18 -13.77
C PRO A 20 2.34 25.88 -12.32
N ARG A 21 1.57 26.79 -11.72
CA ARG A 21 1.06 26.58 -10.36
C ARG A 21 0.13 25.37 -10.38
N LEU A 22 0.38 24.42 -9.47
CA LEU A 22 -0.53 23.31 -9.26
C LEU A 22 -1.74 23.82 -8.49
N GLU A 23 -2.93 23.69 -9.07
CA GLU A 23 -4.18 24.10 -8.46
C GLU A 23 -4.96 22.86 -8.05
N TRP A 24 -5.22 22.75 -6.75
CA TRP A 24 -6.07 21.70 -6.21
C TRP A 24 -7.52 22.20 -6.12
N PRO A 25 -8.50 21.28 -6.06
CA PRO A 25 -9.87 21.62 -5.73
C PRO A 25 -9.96 22.56 -4.51
N ASP A 26 -10.95 23.44 -4.52
CA ASP A 26 -11.24 24.40 -3.44
C ASP A 26 -10.08 25.34 -3.09
N GLY A 27 -9.10 25.50 -3.98
CA GLY A 27 -7.93 26.35 -3.76
C GLY A 27 -6.95 25.79 -2.71
N ALA A 28 -7.03 24.50 -2.41
CA ALA A 28 -6.14 23.85 -1.46
C ALA A 28 -4.66 23.99 -1.88
N ARG A 29 -3.77 24.07 -0.88
CA ARG A 29 -2.32 24.23 -1.13
C ARG A 29 -1.57 22.89 -1.10
N ILE A 30 -2.17 21.87 -0.50
CA ILE A 30 -1.58 20.55 -0.29
C ILE A 30 -2.67 19.51 -0.55
N ALA A 31 -2.33 18.46 -1.28
CA ALA A 31 -3.11 17.24 -1.34
C ALA A 31 -2.45 16.19 -0.43
N VAL A 32 -3.25 15.50 0.38
CA VAL A 32 -2.78 14.38 1.21
C VAL A 32 -3.41 13.11 0.66
N TRP A 33 -2.57 12.13 0.34
CA TRP A 33 -3.01 10.83 -0.15
C TRP A 33 -2.76 9.77 0.92
N VAL A 34 -3.85 9.20 1.44
CA VAL A 34 -3.79 8.14 2.44
C VAL A 34 -3.94 6.79 1.74
N ALA A 35 -2.84 6.03 1.74
CA ALA A 35 -2.76 4.76 1.03
C ALA A 35 -2.30 3.61 1.95
N PRO A 36 -3.20 3.04 2.76
CA PRO A 36 -2.83 1.93 3.64
C PRO A 36 -2.54 0.66 2.83
N ASN A 37 -1.48 -0.05 3.22
CA ASN A 37 -1.20 -1.39 2.73
C ASN A 37 -2.02 -2.41 3.54
N ILE A 38 -2.77 -3.26 2.83
CA ILE A 38 -3.48 -4.39 3.43
C ILE A 38 -3.02 -5.65 2.71
N GLU A 39 -2.33 -6.51 3.46
CA GLU A 39 -1.59 -7.62 2.87
C GLU A 39 -1.76 -8.90 3.69
N HIS A 40 -1.87 -10.02 2.97
CA HIS A 40 -1.70 -11.36 3.51
C HIS A 40 -0.37 -11.93 3.06
N TYR A 41 0.35 -12.56 3.98
CA TYR A 41 1.53 -13.36 3.73
C TYR A 41 1.35 -14.69 4.46
N GLU A 42 1.85 -15.77 3.87
CA GLU A 42 1.75 -17.10 4.45
C GLU A 42 2.58 -17.21 5.73
N TYR A 43 2.12 -18.06 6.65
CA TYR A 43 2.81 -18.31 7.91
C TYR A 43 4.15 -19.05 7.74
N THR A 44 4.17 -19.98 6.78
CA THR A 44 5.35 -20.73 6.35
C THR A 44 5.47 -20.62 4.83
N PRO A 45 5.85 -19.44 4.32
CA PRO A 45 5.91 -19.21 2.88
C PRO A 45 7.04 -20.04 2.27
N PRO A 46 6.83 -20.61 1.08
CA PRO A 46 7.93 -21.19 0.34
C PRO A 46 8.92 -20.09 -0.05
N PHE A 47 10.20 -20.45 -0.19
CA PHE A 47 11.14 -19.55 -0.85
C PHE A 47 10.63 -19.24 -2.25
N THR A 48 10.49 -17.96 -2.57
CA THR A 48 10.08 -17.55 -3.92
C THR A 48 11.17 -17.93 -4.92
N SER A 49 10.80 -18.09 -6.20
CA SER A 49 11.75 -18.37 -7.29
C SER A 49 12.86 -17.31 -7.43
N ALA A 50 12.66 -16.12 -6.84
CA ALA A 50 13.65 -15.04 -6.78
C ALA A 50 14.54 -15.08 -5.52
N GLY A 51 14.46 -16.13 -4.68
CA GLY A 51 15.22 -16.24 -3.44
C GLY A 51 14.79 -15.25 -2.36
N ARG A 52 13.63 -14.61 -2.51
CA ARG A 52 13.10 -13.68 -1.51
C ARG A 52 12.40 -14.45 -0.42
N ASP A 53 12.91 -14.30 0.79
CA ASP A 53 12.30 -14.72 2.03
C ASP A 53 11.46 -13.54 2.59
N PRO A 54 10.14 -13.70 2.78
CA PRO A 54 9.30 -12.66 3.38
C PRO A 54 9.54 -12.50 4.89
N TRP A 55 10.10 -13.50 5.57
CA TRP A 55 10.40 -13.50 7.01
C TRP A 55 11.89 -13.80 7.31
N PRO A 56 12.86 -13.03 6.76
CA PRO A 56 14.29 -13.40 6.74
C PRO A 56 15.00 -13.32 8.11
N ARG A 57 14.27 -12.99 9.17
CA ARG A 57 14.83 -12.77 10.51
C ARG A 57 15.24 -14.08 11.18
N MET A 58 14.52 -15.17 10.94
CA MET A 58 14.76 -16.48 11.55
C MET A 58 14.13 -17.61 10.71
N PRO A 59 14.54 -18.87 10.89
CA PRO A 59 13.88 -19.99 10.22
C PRO A 59 12.38 -19.99 10.47
N HIS A 60 11.60 -20.28 9.41
CA HIS A 60 10.15 -20.29 9.49
C HIS A 60 9.63 -21.34 10.48
N PRO A 61 8.53 -21.05 11.21
CA PRO A 61 7.76 -19.80 11.14
C PRO A 61 8.35 -18.65 11.97
N ASP A 62 8.22 -17.42 11.45
CA ASP A 62 8.42 -16.20 12.25
C ASP A 62 7.07 -15.73 12.82
N VAL A 63 6.76 -16.19 14.04
CA VAL A 63 5.51 -15.86 14.75
C VAL A 63 5.33 -14.35 14.91
N GLN A 64 6.40 -13.63 15.23
CA GLN A 64 6.34 -12.20 15.53
C GLN A 64 5.99 -11.40 14.27
N GLN A 65 6.71 -11.66 13.17
CA GLN A 65 6.49 -10.93 11.93
C GLN A 65 5.13 -11.26 11.32
N TYR A 66 4.73 -12.53 11.34
CA TYR A 66 3.39 -12.94 10.91
C TYR A 66 2.30 -12.28 11.77
N GLY A 67 2.49 -12.26 13.09
CA GLY A 67 1.53 -11.70 14.05
C GLY A 67 1.15 -10.25 13.76
N TYR A 68 2.08 -9.42 13.27
CA TYR A 68 1.75 -8.05 12.86
C TYR A 68 0.76 -7.99 11.69
N ARG A 69 0.89 -8.90 10.71
CA ARG A 69 0.01 -8.94 9.52
C ARG A 69 -1.34 -9.55 9.89
N ASP A 70 -1.33 -10.61 10.70
CA ASP A 70 -2.55 -11.22 11.22
C ASP A 70 -3.35 -10.23 12.08
N TYR A 71 -2.69 -9.49 12.98
CA TYR A 71 -3.35 -8.42 13.74
C TYR A 71 -3.90 -7.31 12.84
N GLY A 72 -3.15 -6.92 11.80
CA GLY A 72 -3.61 -5.96 10.80
C GLY A 72 -4.95 -6.38 10.19
N ASN A 73 -5.02 -7.60 9.66
CA ASN A 73 -6.23 -8.12 9.01
C ASN A 73 -7.39 -8.41 10.00
N ARG A 74 -7.09 -8.79 11.24
CA ARG A 74 -8.11 -9.09 12.26
C ARG A 74 -8.66 -7.86 12.98
N VAL A 75 -7.84 -6.83 13.17
CA VAL A 75 -8.15 -5.70 14.07
C VAL A 75 -7.76 -4.36 13.45
N GLY A 76 -6.53 -4.23 12.97
CA GLY A 76 -5.97 -2.95 12.52
C GLY A 76 -6.77 -2.30 11.40
N THR A 77 -7.11 -3.06 10.37
CA THR A 77 -7.89 -2.61 9.21
C THR A 77 -9.25 -2.03 9.60
N TRP A 78 -9.96 -2.70 10.50
CA TRP A 78 -11.29 -2.28 10.95
C TRP A 78 -11.24 -0.97 11.72
N ARG A 79 -10.33 -0.88 12.70
CA ARG A 79 -10.13 0.36 13.47
C ARG A 79 -9.68 1.52 12.59
N PHE A 80 -8.84 1.26 11.61
CA PHE A 80 -8.39 2.28 10.68
C PHE A 80 -9.54 2.79 9.81
N ALA A 81 -10.39 1.88 9.30
CA ALA A 81 -11.57 2.25 8.54
C ALA A 81 -12.56 3.09 9.37
N ASP A 82 -12.77 2.75 10.66
CA ASP A 82 -13.62 3.52 11.56
C ASP A 82 -13.11 4.96 11.73
N VAL A 83 -11.79 5.15 11.93
CA VAL A 83 -11.18 6.48 12.05
C VAL A 83 -11.29 7.28 10.76
N CYS A 84 -11.07 6.63 9.60
CA CYS A 84 -11.23 7.30 8.31
C CYS A 84 -12.68 7.76 8.09
N ALA A 85 -13.65 6.94 8.48
CA ALA A 85 -15.07 7.30 8.41
C ALA A 85 -15.42 8.45 9.37
N GLU A 86 -14.92 8.42 10.60
CA GLU A 86 -15.13 9.50 11.60
C GLU A 86 -14.58 10.85 11.12
N LEU A 87 -13.43 10.83 10.44
CA LEU A 87 -12.75 12.02 9.94
C LEU A 87 -13.16 12.44 8.52
N ASP A 88 -14.10 11.71 7.89
CA ASP A 88 -14.50 11.90 6.48
C ASP A 88 -13.30 11.88 5.51
N VAL A 89 -12.33 10.98 5.76
CA VAL A 89 -11.13 10.82 4.94
C VAL A 89 -11.29 9.65 4.00
N ARG A 90 -11.31 9.93 2.69
CA ARG A 90 -11.32 8.89 1.67
C ARG A 90 -9.90 8.37 1.40
N CYS A 91 -9.72 7.07 1.61
CA CYS A 91 -8.45 6.37 1.39
C CYS A 91 -8.42 5.61 0.06
N THR A 92 -7.22 5.36 -0.47
CA THR A 92 -7.00 4.39 -1.56
C THR A 92 -6.19 3.22 -1.02
N VAL A 93 -6.79 2.04 -0.89
CA VAL A 93 -6.07 0.90 -0.33
C VAL A 93 -5.13 0.28 -1.36
N SER A 94 -3.88 0.04 -0.95
CA SER A 94 -2.93 -0.82 -1.65
C SER A 94 -3.08 -2.25 -1.12
N LEU A 95 -3.73 -3.12 -1.89
CA LEU A 95 -4.09 -4.46 -1.45
C LEU A 95 -3.45 -5.54 -2.34
N ASN A 96 -2.91 -6.60 -1.73
CA ASN A 96 -2.43 -7.76 -2.49
C ASN A 96 -3.56 -8.77 -2.74
N MET A 97 -3.50 -9.50 -3.87
CA MET A 97 -4.63 -10.33 -4.31
C MET A 97 -5.04 -11.41 -3.30
N ALA A 98 -4.10 -11.96 -2.54
CA ALA A 98 -4.36 -12.97 -1.52
C ALA A 98 -5.39 -12.50 -0.47
N VAL A 99 -5.43 -11.21 -0.12
CA VAL A 99 -6.45 -10.68 0.81
C VAL A 99 -7.86 -10.86 0.26
N MET A 100 -8.06 -10.76 -1.07
CA MET A 100 -9.38 -10.93 -1.67
C MET A 100 -9.93 -12.35 -1.49
N ASP A 101 -9.04 -13.33 -1.49
CA ASP A 101 -9.38 -14.76 -1.37
C ASP A 101 -9.49 -15.19 0.09
N HIS A 102 -8.54 -14.77 0.94
CA HIS A 102 -8.47 -15.19 2.33
C HIS A 102 -9.39 -14.38 3.26
N PHE A 103 -9.66 -13.11 2.94
CA PHE A 103 -10.39 -12.17 3.79
C PHE A 103 -11.45 -11.38 2.99
N PRO A 104 -12.48 -12.05 2.45
CA PRO A 104 -13.51 -11.40 1.63
C PRO A 104 -14.25 -10.27 2.36
N GLU A 105 -14.31 -10.28 3.68
CA GLU A 105 -14.90 -9.22 4.49
C GLU A 105 -14.09 -7.92 4.38
N ILE A 106 -12.77 -8.01 4.30
CA ILE A 106 -11.88 -6.86 4.08
C ILE A 106 -12.05 -6.33 2.65
N ARG A 107 -12.19 -7.20 1.65
CA ARG A 107 -12.55 -6.77 0.28
C ARG A 107 -13.85 -5.97 0.30
N ASP A 108 -14.87 -6.47 0.98
CA ASP A 108 -16.20 -5.86 0.99
C ASP A 108 -16.22 -4.54 1.76
N LEU A 109 -15.44 -4.41 2.84
CA LEU A 109 -15.18 -3.14 3.52
C LEU A 109 -14.65 -2.08 2.55
N ASN A 110 -13.64 -2.43 1.75
CA ASN A 110 -12.99 -1.51 0.81
C ASN A 110 -13.86 -1.11 -0.39
N ARG A 111 -14.99 -1.79 -0.63
CA ARG A 111 -15.95 -1.43 -1.69
C ARG A 111 -17.01 -0.42 -1.25
N ARG A 112 -17.17 -0.23 0.06
CA ARG A 112 -18.18 0.68 0.64
C ARG A 112 -17.71 2.12 0.76
N ALA A 113 -16.40 2.35 0.61
CA ALA A 113 -15.76 3.64 0.78
C ALA A 113 -16.00 4.56 -0.41
#